data_AF-A0A1M5S473-F1
#
_entry.id   AF-A0A1M5S473-F1
#
_cell.length_a   1.000
_cell.length_b   1.000
_cell.length_c   1.000
_cell.angle_alpha   90.00
_cell.angle_beta   90.00
_cell.angle_gamma   90.00
#
_symmetry.space_group_name_H-M   'P 1'
#
loop_
_entity.id
_entity.type
_entity.pdbx_description
1 polymer ?
#
loop_
_entity_poly.entity_id
_entity_poly.type
_entity_poly.pdbx_seq_one_letter_code
_entity_poly.pdbx_strand_id
1 'polypeptide(L)'
;MSVLILSPETVWNQGILKFSTAPRKILQRGMVFPRKEASARLRFRIILESQFVRYFLTLVPFIAAGITWPELALPLGSAPVLMLIAVGFVELRILRLPAAKRKDVVGEAESAHALDTLNFRGRKILSSLAAKRGIQTGNLFLVVEQSDLVRLNPLTFVSLQKDEGKSRLVALNKEEREMIRTGLFDPDFTEQDLALANQREATFLRSVNFEARGVSAHARLAAFLDNAKDTMEPAK
;
A
#
# COMPACT_ATOMS: atom_id res chain seq x y z
N MET A 1 9.03 5.99 7.20
CA MET A 1 8.41 5.12 6.20
C MET A 1 7.07 4.62 6.73
N SER A 2 6.06 4.63 5.87
CA SER A 2 4.71 4.11 6.15
C SER A 2 4.40 2.89 5.28
N VAL A 3 5.43 2.22 4.75
CA VAL A 3 5.28 0.97 4.01
C VAL A 3 4.90 -0.17 4.95
N LEU A 4 3.77 -0.82 4.66
CA LEU A 4 3.38 -2.09 5.27
C LEU A 4 3.47 -3.20 4.22
N ILE A 5 4.28 -4.21 4.49
CA ILE A 5 4.36 -5.40 3.63
C ILE A 5 3.32 -6.38 4.14
N LEU A 6 2.36 -6.70 3.28
CA LEU A 6 1.23 -7.55 3.59
C LEU A 6 1.61 -9.01 3.41
N SER A 7 1.69 -9.70 4.54
CA SER A 7 1.83 -11.16 4.68
C SER A 7 0.87 -11.65 5.77
N PRO A 8 0.39 -12.91 5.76
CA PRO A 8 -0.55 -13.41 6.78
C PRO A 8 -0.06 -13.26 8.23
N GLU A 9 1.26 -13.18 8.43
CA GLU A 9 1.89 -12.97 9.74
C GLU A 9 1.90 -11.51 10.20
N THR A 10 1.73 -10.56 9.28
CA THR A 10 1.85 -9.11 9.53
C THR A 10 0.51 -8.45 9.85
N VAL A 11 -0.61 -9.16 9.67
CA VAL A 11 -1.97 -8.61 9.79
C VAL A 11 -2.80 -9.48 10.74
N TRP A 12 -3.58 -8.85 11.61
CA TRP A 12 -4.50 -9.57 12.53
C TRP A 12 -5.70 -10.17 11.79
N ASN A 13 -6.32 -9.38 10.90
CA ASN A 13 -7.52 -9.78 10.17
C ASN A 13 -7.18 -10.48 8.85
N GLN A 14 -6.79 -11.75 8.88
CA GLN A 14 -6.38 -12.48 7.68
C GLN A 14 -7.48 -12.63 6.61
N GLY A 15 -8.76 -12.43 6.97
CA GLY A 15 -9.90 -12.52 6.04
C GLY A 15 -9.81 -11.56 4.85
N ILE A 16 -9.19 -10.38 5.02
CA ILE A 16 -9.04 -9.40 3.92
C ILE A 16 -8.02 -9.84 2.86
N LEU A 17 -7.18 -10.84 3.16
CA LEU A 17 -6.11 -11.33 2.29
C LEU A 17 -6.59 -12.44 1.34
N LYS A 18 -7.85 -12.89 1.44
CA LYS A 18 -8.42 -13.92 0.58
C LYS A 18 -9.06 -13.28 -0.67
N PHE A 19 -8.53 -13.57 -1.85
CA PHE A 19 -9.08 -13.12 -3.13
C PHE A 19 -9.06 -14.24 -4.18
N SER A 20 -9.97 -14.16 -5.14
CA SER A 20 -10.09 -15.12 -6.24
C SER A 20 -9.29 -14.75 -7.49
N THR A 21 -8.84 -13.50 -7.58
CA THR A 21 -8.15 -12.93 -8.74
C THR A 21 -7.01 -12.00 -8.29
N ALA A 22 -5.90 -12.00 -9.02
CA ALA A 22 -4.77 -11.09 -8.88
C ALA A 22 -4.53 -10.35 -10.20
N PRO A 23 -3.99 -9.11 -10.19
CA PRO A 23 -3.70 -8.28 -9.01
C PRO A 23 -4.97 -7.63 -8.42
N ARG A 24 -5.05 -7.49 -7.09
CA ARG A 24 -6.24 -6.91 -6.43
C ARG A 24 -5.92 -5.95 -5.28
N LYS A 25 -6.78 -4.92 -5.13
CA LYS A 25 -6.76 -3.93 -4.04
C LYS A 25 -7.11 -4.56 -2.69
N ILE A 26 -6.43 -4.12 -1.64
CA ILE A 26 -6.64 -4.57 -0.26
C ILE A 26 -7.21 -3.44 0.59
N LEU A 27 -6.81 -2.17 0.40
CA LEU A 27 -7.34 -1.02 1.18
C LEU A 27 -8.87 -0.91 1.14
N GLN A 28 -9.49 -1.21 0.00
CA GLN A 28 -10.94 -1.03 -0.19
C GLN A 28 -11.79 -2.14 0.44
N ARG A 29 -11.21 -3.25 0.91
CA ARG A 29 -11.98 -4.41 1.43
C ARG A 29 -12.21 -4.38 2.93
N GLY A 30 -11.46 -3.55 3.65
CA GLY A 30 -11.58 -3.42 5.09
C GLY A 30 -10.33 -2.82 5.70
N MET A 31 -10.43 -2.44 6.97
CA MET A 31 -9.32 -1.84 7.70
C MET A 31 -8.24 -2.89 7.94
N VAL A 32 -7.00 -2.64 7.48
CA VAL A 32 -5.86 -3.53 7.72
C VAL A 32 -5.35 -3.28 9.13
N PHE A 33 -5.36 -4.29 10.01
CA PHE A 33 -4.82 -4.16 11.35
C PHE A 33 -3.42 -4.77 11.44
N PRO A 34 -2.35 -3.95 11.42
CA PRO A 34 -1.00 -4.49 11.45
C PRO A 34 -0.67 -5.11 12.82
N ARG A 35 0.17 -6.15 12.78
CA ARG A 35 0.77 -6.80 13.94
C ARG A 35 2.01 -6.02 14.43
N LYS A 36 2.88 -6.71 15.17
CA LYS A 36 4.04 -6.18 15.91
C LYS A 36 4.99 -5.30 15.07
N GLU A 37 5.03 -5.47 13.74
CA GLU A 37 5.98 -4.77 12.86
C GLU A 37 5.59 -3.32 12.49
N ALA A 38 4.39 -2.85 12.85
CA ALA A 38 3.98 -1.48 12.53
C ALA A 38 4.37 -0.47 13.62
N SER A 39 5.05 0.59 13.18
CA SER A 39 5.33 1.78 13.99
C SER A 39 4.05 2.48 14.45
N ALA A 40 4.11 3.22 15.56
CA ALA A 40 2.97 4.00 16.05
C ALA A 40 2.44 4.98 14.98
N ARG A 41 3.35 5.60 14.21
CA ARG A 41 3.01 6.50 13.09
C ARG A 41 2.23 5.78 11.99
N LEU A 42 2.64 4.56 11.63
CA LEU A 42 1.92 3.76 10.64
C LEU A 42 0.53 3.36 11.13
N ARG A 43 0.39 2.95 12.39
CA ARG A 43 -0.92 2.64 12.99
C ARG A 43 -1.86 3.84 12.98
N PHE A 44 -1.36 5.00 13.40
CA PHE A 44 -2.12 6.25 13.33
C PHE A 44 -2.54 6.59 11.90
N ARG A 45 -1.62 6.43 10.94
CA ARG A 45 -1.90 6.69 9.53
C ARG A 45 -2.98 5.76 8.97
N ILE A 46 -3.00 4.49 9.37
CA ILE A 46 -4.04 3.52 9.00
C ILE A 46 -5.39 3.92 9.61
N ILE A 47 -5.40 4.37 10.88
CA ILE A 47 -6.62 4.86 11.53
C ILE A 47 -7.21 6.06 10.77
N LEU A 48 -6.36 6.99 10.33
CA LEU A 48 -6.79 8.13 9.49
C LEU A 48 -7.28 7.72 8.09
N GLU A 49 -6.97 6.51 7.64
CA GLU A 49 -7.52 5.97 6.39
C GLU A 49 -8.97 5.50 6.54
N SER A 50 -9.42 5.25 7.78
CA SER A 50 -10.79 4.83 8.06
C SER A 50 -11.77 5.94 7.70
N GLN A 51 -12.69 5.64 6.76
CA GLN A 51 -13.77 6.55 6.38
C GLN A 51 -14.58 6.99 7.59
N PHE A 52 -14.87 6.06 8.51
CA PHE A 52 -15.60 6.36 9.75
C PHE A 52 -14.88 7.44 10.57
N VAL A 53 -13.57 7.27 10.79
CA VAL A 53 -12.76 8.24 11.56
C VAL A 53 -12.71 9.58 10.83
N ARG A 54 -12.50 9.60 9.52
CA ARG A 54 -12.45 10.85 8.75
C ARG A 54 -13.77 11.61 8.78
N TYR A 55 -14.89 10.90 8.60
CA TYR A 55 -16.22 11.50 8.64
C TYR A 55 -16.53 12.01 10.04
N PHE A 56 -16.24 11.21 11.06
CA PHE A 56 -16.40 11.64 12.45
C PHE A 56 -15.58 12.91 12.74
N LEU A 57 -14.29 12.92 12.40
CA LEU A 57 -13.42 14.09 12.58
C LEU A 57 -13.92 15.33 11.84
N THR A 58 -14.49 15.15 10.64
CA THR A 58 -15.08 16.25 9.87
C THR A 58 -16.34 16.82 10.55
N LEU A 59 -17.09 15.97 11.26
CA LEU A 59 -18.31 16.36 11.96
C LEU A 59 -18.09 16.88 13.39
N VAL A 60 -16.88 16.71 13.95
CA VAL A 60 -16.53 17.21 15.30
C VAL A 60 -16.94 18.67 15.52
N PRO A 61 -16.72 19.62 14.57
CA PRO A 61 -17.15 21.01 14.78
C PRO A 61 -18.66 21.17 14.96
N PHE A 62 -19.48 20.37 14.26
CA PHE A 62 -20.94 20.40 14.38
C PHE A 62 -21.39 19.82 15.72
N ILE A 63 -20.76 18.73 16.16
CA ILE A 63 -21.02 18.10 17.47
C ILE A 63 -20.65 19.08 18.59
N ALA A 64 -19.47 19.70 18.50
CA ALA A 64 -19.02 20.70 19.47
C ALA A 64 -19.99 21.90 19.52
N ALA A 65 -20.41 22.41 18.36
CA ALA A 65 -21.37 23.52 18.30
C ALA A 65 -22.71 23.18 18.98
N GLY A 66 -23.25 21.97 18.77
CA GLY A 66 -24.49 21.54 19.42
C GLY A 66 -24.36 21.37 20.94
N ILE A 67 -23.16 21.08 21.45
CA ILE A 67 -22.89 20.97 22.90
C ILE A 67 -22.68 22.36 23.52
N THR A 68 -21.95 23.25 22.84
CA THR A 68 -21.64 24.60 23.34
C THR A 68 -22.83 25.54 23.26
N TRP A 69 -23.66 25.40 22.23
CA TRP A 69 -24.84 26.25 21.97
C TRP A 69 -26.09 25.38 21.79
N PRO A 70 -26.76 24.99 22.89
CA PRO A 70 -27.95 24.15 22.84
C PRO A 70 -29.07 24.73 21.97
N GLU A 71 -29.16 26.06 21.84
CA GLU A 71 -30.09 26.75 20.95
C GLU A 71 -29.88 26.43 19.46
N LEU A 72 -28.66 26.05 19.06
CA LEU A 72 -28.33 25.59 17.71
C LEU A 72 -28.64 24.10 17.50
N ALA A 73 -29.00 23.35 18.54
CA ALA A 73 -29.27 21.91 18.43
C ALA A 73 -30.49 21.59 17.56
N LEU A 74 -31.57 22.39 17.65
CA LEU A 74 -32.77 22.19 16.83
C LEU A 74 -32.49 22.43 15.33
N PRO A 75 -31.83 23.55 14.93
CA PRO A 75 -31.36 23.74 13.55
C PRO A 75 -30.34 22.69 13.09
N LEU A 76 -29.43 22.24 13.95
CA LEU A 76 -28.46 21.20 13.62
C LEU A 76 -29.13 19.84 13.36
N GLY A 77 -30.25 19.55 14.03
CA GLY A 77 -31.04 18.33 13.82
C GLY A 77 -31.63 18.21 12.41
N SER A 78 -31.89 19.34 11.73
CA SER A 78 -32.37 19.38 10.33
C SER A 78 -31.26 19.61 9.31
N ALA A 79 -30.01 19.71 9.76
CA ALA A 79 -28.82 19.93 8.93
C ALA A 79 -28.06 18.68 8.40
N PRO A 80 -28.60 17.43 8.31
CA PRO A 80 -27.86 16.31 7.72
C PRO A 80 -27.31 16.59 6.31
N VAL A 81 -28.03 17.38 5.52
CA VAL A 81 -27.57 17.80 4.19
C VAL A 81 -26.33 18.70 4.28
N LEU A 82 -26.29 19.65 5.21
CA LEU A 82 -25.11 20.50 5.42
C LEU A 82 -23.91 19.70 5.91
N MET A 83 -24.13 18.74 6.80
CA MET A 83 -23.09 17.80 7.26
C MET A 83 -22.53 16.98 6.09
N LEU A 84 -23.40 16.46 5.22
CA LEU A 84 -22.99 15.73 4.02
C LEU A 84 -22.21 16.62 3.04
N ILE A 85 -22.63 17.87 2.85
CA ILE A 85 -21.91 18.86 2.06
C ILE A 85 -20.52 19.13 2.65
N ALA A 86 -20.42 19.30 3.97
CA ALA A 86 -19.15 19.52 4.65
C ALA A 86 -18.21 18.32 4.49
N VAL A 87 -18.70 17.10 4.70
CA VAL A 87 -17.92 15.87 4.48
C VAL A 87 -17.46 15.76 3.02
N GLY A 88 -18.37 15.99 2.06
CA GLY A 88 -18.03 15.97 0.63
C GLY A 88 -16.99 17.02 0.27
N PHE A 89 -17.10 18.23 0.83
CA PHE A 89 -16.12 19.30 0.63
C PHE A 89 -14.75 18.91 1.18
N VAL A 90 -14.67 18.43 2.42
CA VAL A 90 -13.41 18.01 3.04
C VAL A 90 -12.78 16.85 2.26
N GLU A 91 -13.56 15.83 1.90
CA GLU A 91 -13.03 14.66 1.19
C GLU A 91 -12.53 15.03 -0.22
N LEU A 92 -13.29 15.82 -0.98
CA LEU A 92 -12.99 16.12 -2.39
C LEU A 92 -12.02 17.30 -2.59
N ARG A 93 -12.01 18.29 -1.70
CA ARG A 93 -11.17 19.50 -1.82
C ARG A 93 -9.98 19.52 -0.88
N ILE A 94 -10.12 18.95 0.31
CA ILE A 94 -9.05 18.99 1.32
C ILE A 94 -8.20 17.73 1.21
N LEU A 95 -8.82 16.55 1.27
CA LEU A 95 -8.10 15.30 1.43
C LEU A 95 -7.58 14.70 0.11
N ARG A 96 -8.38 14.79 -0.97
CA ARG A 96 -8.04 14.27 -2.29
C ARG A 96 -7.58 15.37 -3.25
N LEU A 97 -6.82 14.99 -4.27
CA LEU A 97 -6.44 15.92 -5.32
C LEU A 97 -7.57 16.07 -6.35
N PRO A 98 -8.03 17.31 -6.64
CA PRO A 98 -8.97 17.56 -7.73
C PRO A 98 -8.38 17.16 -9.08
N ALA A 99 -9.20 16.60 -9.97
CA ALA A 99 -8.75 16.13 -11.29
C ALA A 99 -7.98 17.19 -12.10
N ALA A 100 -8.41 18.46 -12.02
CA ALA A 100 -7.77 19.57 -12.70
C ALA A 100 -6.32 19.83 -12.27
N LYS A 101 -5.97 19.53 -11.01
CA LYS A 101 -4.63 19.78 -10.44
C LYS A 101 -3.67 18.61 -10.60
N ARG A 102 -4.13 17.45 -11.08
CA ARG A 102 -3.31 16.22 -11.14
C ARG A 102 -2.12 16.35 -12.09
N LYS A 103 -2.31 17.03 -13.22
CA LYS A 103 -1.25 17.24 -14.21
C LYS A 103 -0.18 18.23 -13.77
N ASP A 104 -0.43 18.97 -12.69
CA ASP A 104 0.49 20.00 -12.18
C ASP A 104 1.32 19.49 -10.99
N VAL A 105 1.04 18.28 -10.48
CA VAL A 105 1.72 17.72 -9.29
C VAL A 105 3.18 17.42 -9.55
N VAL A 106 3.45 16.83 -10.71
CA VAL A 106 4.76 16.30 -11.09
C VAL A 106 4.85 16.29 -12.61
N GLY A 107 6.05 16.51 -13.15
CA GLY A 107 6.28 16.46 -14.59
C GLY A 107 5.94 15.10 -15.19
N GLU A 108 5.60 15.06 -16.48
CA GLU A 108 5.29 13.81 -17.17
C GLU A 108 6.49 12.86 -17.21
N ALA A 109 7.67 13.38 -17.56
CA ALA A 109 8.90 12.61 -17.61
C ALA A 109 9.32 12.08 -16.22
N GLU A 110 9.13 12.88 -15.18
CA GLU A 110 9.44 12.49 -13.80
C GLU A 110 8.47 11.40 -13.29
N SER A 111 7.17 11.53 -13.60
CA SER A 111 6.17 10.49 -13.34
C SER A 111 6.51 9.19 -14.06
N ALA A 112 6.85 9.26 -15.35
CA ALA A 112 7.25 8.09 -16.14
C ALA A 112 8.50 7.43 -15.55
N HIS A 113 9.51 8.23 -15.20
CA HIS A 113 10.72 7.72 -14.57
C HIS A 113 10.43 7.01 -13.23
N ALA A 114 9.59 7.59 -12.37
CA ALA A 114 9.20 6.97 -11.10
C ALA A 114 8.53 5.60 -11.31
N LEU A 115 7.66 5.49 -12.32
CA LEU A 115 6.97 4.23 -12.67
C LEU A 115 7.93 3.20 -13.26
N ASP A 116 8.89 3.62 -14.09
CA ASP A 116 9.91 2.73 -14.65
C ASP A 116 10.84 2.22 -13.57
N THR A 117 11.26 3.08 -12.64
CA THR A 117 12.05 2.69 -11.46
C THR A 117 11.31 1.66 -10.62
N LEU A 118 10.01 1.87 -10.36
CA LEU A 118 9.18 0.89 -9.67
C LEU A 118 9.15 -0.46 -10.40
N ASN A 119 8.91 -0.45 -11.72
CA ASN A 119 8.86 -1.67 -12.52
C ASN A 119 10.19 -2.42 -12.51
N PHE A 120 11.30 -1.71 -12.67
CA PHE A 120 12.64 -2.28 -12.66
C PHE A 120 12.97 -2.92 -11.31
N ARG A 121 12.80 -2.17 -10.21
CA ARG A 121 13.05 -2.67 -8.85
C ARG A 121 12.12 -3.82 -8.50
N GLY A 122 10.85 -3.70 -8.83
CA GLY A 122 9.85 -4.74 -8.61
C GLY A 122 10.21 -6.04 -9.32
N ARG A 123 10.63 -5.99 -10.59
CA ARG A 123 11.09 -7.18 -11.34
C ARG A 123 12.32 -7.82 -10.72
N LYS A 124 13.29 -7.01 -10.28
CA LYS A 124 14.51 -7.49 -9.61
C LYS A 124 14.16 -8.25 -8.31
N ILE A 125 13.29 -7.67 -7.48
CA ILE A 125 12.80 -8.30 -6.24
C ILE A 125 12.06 -9.60 -6.55
N LEU A 126 11.12 -9.57 -7.50
CA LEU A 126 10.35 -10.76 -7.89
C LEU A 126 11.24 -11.89 -8.41
N SER A 127 12.23 -11.57 -9.23
CA SER A 127 13.21 -12.54 -9.73
C SER A 127 14.02 -13.16 -8.59
N SER A 128 14.47 -12.34 -7.63
CA SER A 128 15.22 -12.82 -6.46
C SER A 128 14.37 -13.71 -5.56
N LEU A 129 13.14 -13.30 -5.25
CA LEU A 129 12.19 -14.09 -4.45
C LEU A 129 11.82 -15.41 -5.14
N ALA A 130 11.59 -15.38 -6.46
CA ALA A 130 11.31 -16.58 -7.23
C ALA A 130 12.49 -17.55 -7.22
N ALA A 131 13.72 -17.05 -7.32
CA ALA A 131 14.94 -17.85 -7.23
C ALA A 131 15.10 -18.46 -5.82
N LYS A 132 15.04 -17.63 -4.77
CA LYS A 132 15.18 -18.07 -3.36
C LYS A 132 14.17 -19.14 -2.96
N ARG A 133 12.92 -19.00 -3.40
CA ARG A 133 11.85 -19.96 -3.12
C ARG A 133 11.78 -21.14 -4.08
N GLY A 134 12.69 -21.23 -5.05
CA GLY A 134 12.65 -22.28 -6.06
C GLY A 134 11.36 -22.30 -6.88
N ILE A 135 10.71 -21.14 -7.08
CA ILE A 135 9.47 -21.06 -7.85
C ILE A 135 9.80 -21.29 -9.33
N GLN A 136 9.18 -22.29 -9.94
CA GLN A 136 9.43 -22.69 -11.34
C GLN A 136 8.30 -22.29 -12.28
N THR A 137 7.08 -22.18 -11.77
CA THR A 137 5.86 -21.92 -12.54
C THR A 137 4.98 -20.88 -11.88
N GLY A 138 4.06 -20.33 -12.67
CA GLY A 138 3.09 -19.32 -12.24
C GLY A 138 3.58 -17.88 -12.44
N ASN A 139 2.62 -16.97 -12.37
CA ASN A 139 2.86 -15.53 -12.44
C ASN A 139 2.94 -14.95 -11.03
N LEU A 140 3.97 -14.14 -10.78
CA LEU A 140 4.14 -13.40 -9.55
C LEU A 140 3.82 -11.94 -9.79
N PHE A 141 3.04 -11.35 -8.89
CA PHE A 141 2.64 -9.96 -8.92
C PHE A 141 3.13 -9.28 -7.64
N LEU A 142 4.03 -8.30 -7.78
CA LEU A 142 4.31 -7.36 -6.71
C LEU A 142 3.29 -6.23 -6.82
N VAL A 143 2.30 -6.24 -5.94
CA VAL A 143 1.20 -5.27 -5.93
C VAL A 143 1.51 -4.20 -4.91
N VAL A 144 1.67 -2.97 -5.38
CA VAL A 144 1.90 -1.76 -4.59
C VAL A 144 0.64 -0.92 -4.64
N GLU A 145 0.01 -0.76 -3.49
CA GLU A 145 -1.21 0.01 -3.31
C GLU A 145 -0.90 1.23 -2.43
N GLN A 146 -1.25 2.41 -2.88
CA GLN A 146 -1.08 3.65 -2.11
C GLN A 146 -2.42 4.30 -1.79
N SER A 147 -2.48 5.00 -0.66
CA SER A 147 -3.62 5.86 -0.34
C SER A 147 -3.74 7.02 -1.34
N ASP A 148 -4.98 7.43 -1.62
CA ASP A 148 -5.29 8.56 -2.49
C ASP A 148 -5.28 9.92 -1.76
N LEU A 149 -5.01 9.93 -0.45
CA LEU A 149 -4.98 11.15 0.36
C LEU A 149 -3.67 11.92 0.20
N VAL A 150 -3.78 13.21 -0.12
CA VAL A 150 -2.63 14.08 -0.51
C VAL A 150 -2.01 14.82 0.67
N ARG A 151 -2.80 15.13 1.71
CA ARG A 151 -2.35 15.96 2.84
C ARG A 151 -1.68 15.19 3.97
N LEU A 152 -1.61 13.87 3.83
CA LEU A 152 -0.98 12.99 4.80
C LEU A 152 0.21 12.30 4.12
N ASN A 153 1.18 11.87 4.92
CA ASN A 153 2.24 11.01 4.41
C ASN A 153 1.64 9.82 3.64
N PRO A 154 2.26 9.38 2.53
CA PRO A 154 1.80 8.22 1.77
C PRO A 154 1.64 7.03 2.71
N LEU A 155 0.54 6.29 2.53
CA LEU A 155 0.34 4.98 3.15
C LEU A 155 0.50 3.97 2.02
N THR A 156 1.54 3.15 2.10
CA THR A 156 1.89 2.21 1.02
C THR A 156 1.75 0.78 1.52
N PHE A 157 0.93 -0.01 0.83
CA PHE A 157 0.81 -1.44 1.05
C PHE A 157 1.48 -2.19 -0.08
N VAL A 158 2.36 -3.11 0.27
CA VAL A 158 3.04 -3.96 -0.71
C VAL A 158 2.66 -5.40 -0.44
N SER A 159 2.16 -6.09 -1.46
CA SER A 159 1.76 -7.50 -1.36
C SER A 159 2.36 -8.31 -2.49
N LEU A 160 2.84 -9.51 -2.17
CA LEU A 160 3.23 -10.49 -3.17
C LEU A 160 2.04 -11.41 -3.44
N GLN A 161 1.53 -11.39 -4.65
CA GLN A 161 0.41 -12.24 -5.09
C GLN A 161 0.93 -13.22 -6.12
N LYS A 162 0.48 -14.48 -6.05
CA LYS A 162 0.82 -15.51 -7.03
C LYS A 162 -0.44 -15.99 -7.70
N ASP A 163 -0.38 -16.17 -9.02
CA ASP A 163 -1.44 -16.76 -9.80
C ASP A 163 -1.00 -18.09 -10.42
N GLU A 164 -1.63 -19.17 -9.95
CA GLU A 164 -1.48 -20.57 -10.39
C GLU A 164 -2.88 -21.21 -10.44
N GLY A 165 -3.81 -20.62 -11.18
CA GLY A 165 -5.20 -21.07 -11.30
C GLY A 165 -6.11 -20.66 -10.13
N LYS A 166 -5.55 -20.44 -8.93
CA LYS A 166 -6.19 -19.70 -7.84
C LYS A 166 -5.24 -18.65 -7.32
N SER A 167 -5.62 -17.38 -7.43
CA SER A 167 -4.80 -16.29 -6.94
C SER A 167 -4.71 -16.32 -5.41
N ARG A 168 -3.50 -16.17 -4.87
CA ARG A 168 -3.27 -16.17 -3.42
C ARG A 168 -2.18 -15.17 -3.06
N LEU A 169 -2.29 -14.62 -1.85
CA LEU A 169 -1.20 -13.91 -1.21
C LEU A 169 -0.10 -14.91 -0.84
N VAL A 170 1.14 -14.58 -1.17
CA VAL A 170 2.31 -15.36 -0.76
C VAL A 170 2.69 -14.96 0.67
N ALA A 171 2.78 -15.95 1.56
CA ALA A 171 3.28 -15.71 2.92
C ALA A 171 4.78 -15.44 2.86
N LEU A 172 5.21 -14.26 3.32
CA LEU A 172 6.60 -13.80 3.33
C LEU A 172 7.19 -13.91 4.73
N ASN A 173 8.41 -14.44 4.82
CA ASN A 173 9.20 -14.47 6.05
C ASN A 173 9.83 -13.08 6.33
N LYS A 174 10.50 -12.92 7.47
CA LYS A 174 11.08 -11.62 7.89
C LYS A 174 12.15 -11.10 6.91
N GLU A 175 13.00 -11.98 6.40
CA GLU A 175 14.10 -11.61 5.50
C GLU A 175 13.57 -11.12 4.14
N GLU A 176 12.59 -11.82 3.59
CA GLU A 176 11.94 -11.45 2.32
C GLU A 176 11.13 -10.15 2.45
N ARG A 177 10.50 -9.93 3.61
CA ARG A 177 9.88 -8.65 3.94
C ARG A 177 10.95 -7.55 3.92
N GLU A 178 12.10 -7.76 4.54
CA GLU A 178 13.15 -6.74 4.56
C GLU A 178 13.77 -6.51 3.16
N MET A 179 13.91 -7.56 2.35
CA MET A 179 14.33 -7.46 0.95
C MET A 179 13.36 -6.58 0.14
N ILE A 180 12.05 -6.76 0.30
CA ILE A 180 11.05 -5.92 -0.37
C ILE A 180 11.14 -4.48 0.14
N ARG A 181 11.27 -4.30 1.47
CA ARG A 181 11.30 -2.97 2.09
C ARG A 181 12.48 -2.14 1.60
N THR A 182 13.67 -2.73 1.61
CA THR A 182 14.94 -2.06 1.25
C THR A 182 15.19 -2.01 -0.25
N GLY A 183 14.70 -3.01 -1.00
CA GLY A 183 14.90 -3.08 -2.45
C GLY A 183 13.93 -2.22 -3.24
N LEU A 184 12.75 -1.92 -2.70
CA LEU A 184 11.72 -1.16 -3.42
C LEU A 184 11.93 0.34 -3.25
N PHE A 185 12.17 0.81 -2.03
CA PHE A 185 12.37 2.22 -1.70
C PHE A 185 13.71 2.42 -1.00
N ASP A 186 14.41 3.47 -1.41
CA ASP A 186 15.73 3.87 -0.89
C ASP A 186 15.80 5.40 -0.85
N PRO A 187 16.94 6.03 -0.49
CA PRO A 187 17.05 7.49 -0.46
C PRO A 187 16.80 8.16 -1.82
N ASP A 188 17.06 7.48 -2.93
CA ASP A 188 16.93 8.04 -4.30
C ASP A 188 15.52 7.87 -4.87
N PHE A 189 14.76 6.88 -4.39
CA PHE A 189 13.38 6.65 -4.79
C PHE A 189 12.53 6.26 -3.58
N THR A 190 11.68 7.20 -3.17
CA THR A 190 10.90 7.16 -1.95
C THR A 190 9.42 6.85 -2.22
N GLU A 191 8.67 6.58 -1.14
CA GLU A 191 7.21 6.42 -1.21
C GLU A 191 6.50 7.67 -1.76
N GLN A 192 7.10 8.85 -1.56
CA GLN A 192 6.54 10.13 -1.97
C GLN A 192 6.63 10.29 -3.48
N ASP A 193 7.74 9.89 -4.10
CA ASP A 193 7.93 9.98 -5.55
C ASP A 193 6.89 9.14 -6.28
N LEU A 194 6.65 7.92 -5.78
CA LEU A 194 5.59 7.07 -6.29
C LEU A 194 4.19 7.66 -6.05
N ALA A 195 3.97 8.29 -4.89
CA ALA A 195 2.69 8.91 -4.57
C ALA A 195 2.37 10.07 -5.52
N LEU A 196 3.34 10.92 -5.84
CA LEU A 196 3.18 12.00 -6.80
C LEU A 196 2.82 11.47 -8.20
N ALA A 197 3.53 10.45 -8.68
CA ALA A 197 3.22 9.79 -9.95
C ALA A 197 1.80 9.18 -9.96
N ASN A 198 1.40 8.51 -8.87
CA ASN A 198 0.07 7.93 -8.75
C ASN A 198 -1.05 8.99 -8.69
N GLN A 199 -0.80 10.14 -8.06
CA GLN A 199 -1.75 11.27 -8.04
C GLN A 199 -1.95 11.86 -9.42
N ARG A 200 -0.87 11.99 -10.21
CA ARG A 200 -0.95 12.45 -11.61
C ARG A 200 -1.78 11.52 -12.47
N GLU A 201 -1.46 10.23 -12.43
CA GLU A 201 -2.10 9.19 -13.26
C GLU A 201 -3.45 8.70 -12.70
N ALA A 202 -3.88 9.23 -11.55
CA ALA A 202 -5.06 8.78 -10.81
C ALA A 202 -5.13 7.26 -10.56
N THR A 203 -3.95 6.61 -10.50
CA THR A 203 -3.81 5.16 -10.44
C THR A 203 -3.04 4.79 -9.19
N PHE A 204 -3.79 4.35 -8.16
CA PHE A 204 -3.26 4.08 -6.83
C PHE A 204 -2.98 2.60 -6.55
N LEU A 205 -3.27 1.73 -7.52
CA LEU A 205 -2.90 0.33 -7.51
C LEU A 205 -1.94 0.10 -8.67
N ARG A 206 -0.71 -0.24 -8.36
CA ARG A 206 0.32 -0.64 -9.33
C ARG A 206 0.67 -2.10 -9.11
N SER A 207 0.91 -2.82 -10.19
CA SER A 207 1.34 -4.21 -10.12
C SER A 207 2.49 -4.44 -11.09
N VAL A 208 3.58 -5.00 -10.58
CA VAL A 208 4.68 -5.49 -11.39
C VAL A 208 4.49 -6.99 -11.57
N ASN A 209 4.40 -7.45 -12.83
CA ASN A 209 4.28 -8.87 -13.16
C ASN A 209 5.66 -9.47 -13.49
N PHE A 210 5.88 -10.71 -13.06
CA PHE A 210 7.04 -11.50 -13.37
C PHE A 210 6.66 -12.99 -13.51
N GLU A 211 6.99 -13.59 -14.64
CA GLU A 211 6.78 -15.02 -14.87
C GLU A 211 7.94 -15.83 -14.30
N ALA A 212 7.66 -16.81 -13.44
CA ALA A 212 8.69 -17.58 -12.74
C ALA A 212 9.61 -18.41 -13.66
N ARG A 213 9.17 -18.69 -14.89
CA ARG A 213 9.99 -19.34 -15.92
C ARG A 213 11.13 -18.43 -16.40
N GLY A 214 10.98 -17.12 -16.28
CA GLY A 214 11.98 -16.13 -16.67
C GLY A 214 13.18 -16.02 -15.71
N VAL A 215 13.20 -16.76 -14.59
CA VAL A 215 14.34 -16.77 -13.67
C VAL A 215 15.53 -17.50 -14.30
N SER A 216 16.64 -16.79 -14.47
CA SER A 216 17.86 -17.37 -15.05
C SER A 216 18.47 -18.48 -14.19
N ALA A 217 19.15 -19.44 -14.82
CA ALA A 217 19.86 -20.52 -14.12
C ALA A 217 20.91 -19.97 -13.14
N HIS A 218 21.59 -18.87 -13.50
CA HIS A 218 22.55 -18.17 -12.65
C HIS A 218 21.90 -17.62 -11.37
N ALA A 219 20.72 -17.00 -11.48
CA ALA A 219 20.00 -16.49 -10.31
C ALA A 219 19.56 -17.63 -9.37
N ARG A 220 19.16 -18.79 -9.92
CA ARG A 220 18.83 -19.98 -9.13
C ARG A 220 20.05 -20.55 -8.42
N LEU A 221 21.18 -20.65 -9.12
CA LEU A 221 22.43 -21.13 -8.54
C LEU A 221 22.93 -20.19 -7.43
N ALA A 222 22.89 -18.88 -7.64
CA ALA A 222 23.26 -17.90 -6.63
C ALA A 222 22.38 -18.05 -5.37
N ALA A 223 21.06 -18.13 -5.55
CA ALA A 223 20.14 -18.35 -4.44
C ALA A 223 20.36 -19.68 -3.72
N PHE A 224 20.71 -20.75 -4.45
CA PHE A 224 21.05 -22.04 -3.86
C PHE A 224 22.32 -21.95 -3.01
N LEU A 225 23.35 -21.25 -3.49
CA LEU A 225 24.60 -21.04 -2.75
C LEU A 225 24.39 -20.18 -1.48
N ASP A 226 23.56 -19.15 -1.55
CA ASP A 226 23.22 -18.32 -0.38
C ASP A 226 22.45 -19.13 0.67
N ASN A 227 21.43 -19.89 0.25
CA ASN A 227 20.70 -20.78 1.16
C ASN A 227 21.61 -21.84 1.79
N ALA A 228 22.59 -22.37 1.03
CA ALA A 228 23.55 -23.36 1.53
C ALA A 228 24.48 -22.77 2.60
N LYS A 229 24.90 -21.50 2.45
CA LYS A 229 25.70 -20.79 3.46
C LYS A 229 24.91 -20.60 4.76
N ASP A 230 23.65 -20.18 4.68
CA ASP A 230 22.78 -20.02 5.86
C ASP A 230 22.57 -21.34 6.62
N THR A 231 22.54 -22.48 5.91
CA THR A 231 22.49 -23.81 6.57
C THR A 231 23.84 -24.29 7.13
N MET A 232 24.96 -23.72 6.69
CA MET A 232 26.32 -24.11 7.11
C MET A 232 26.89 -23.24 8.25
N GLU A 233 26.30 -22.09 8.56
CA GLU A 233 26.56 -21.34 9.80
C GLU A 233 25.51 -21.68 10.88
N PRO A 234 25.71 -22.69 11.74
CA PRO A 234 24.89 -22.83 12.93
C PRO A 234 25.17 -21.66 13.89
N ALA A 235 24.09 -21.12 14.44
CA ALA A 235 24.07 -20.00 15.37
C ALA A 235 25.20 -20.09 16.43
N LYS A 236 26.01 -19.03 16.51
CA LYS A 236 26.78 -18.71 17.73
C LYS A 236 25.88 -18.04 18.75
#